data_AF-A0A8D8BPK6-F1
#
_entry.id   AF-A0A8D8BPK6-F1
#
_cell.length_a   1.000
_cell.length_b   1.000
_cell.length_c   1.000
_cell.angle_alpha   90.00
_cell.angle_beta   90.00
_cell.angle_gamma   90.00
#
_symmetry.space_group_name_H-M   'P 1'
#
loop_
_entity.id
_entity.type
_entity.pdbx_description
1 polymer ?
#
loop_
_entity_poly.entity_id
_entity_poly.type
_entity_poly.pdbx_seq_one_letter_code
_entity_poly.pdbx_strand_id
1 'polypeptide(L)'
;MVVEDILETWRLVIVILVLSLIASLLFITMLRWVAKPMVWISILGVIAALSYGVYYSYTRYDYISKHPVESHVNVSPNLSSLVESWLKSEKVWLWILVILSIVLVVLLLVVLVLRKRIVIAIALVKEGSKAVSAIFSTVFFPIIPWLLHIAVIVFSIVVGLYLASIGEPVYRVYGLNATQSCVCDNAYRDGDICDPTTFNAHCQNRMIRGGICTDAACHFQEIDSPKEVGYFHA
;
A
#
# COMPACT_ATOMS: atom_id res chain seq x y z
N MET A 1 -6.56 20.63 17.38
CA MET A 1 -6.84 19.41 16.60
C MET A 1 -5.56 18.71 16.15
N VAL A 2 -4.96 19.01 14.98
CA VAL A 2 -3.81 18.22 14.46
C VAL A 2 -2.63 18.11 15.44
N VAL A 3 -2.28 19.17 16.17
CA VAL A 3 -1.19 19.16 17.17
C VAL A 3 -1.51 18.33 18.41
N GLU A 4 -2.77 18.30 18.84
CA GLU A 4 -3.22 17.49 19.99
C GLU A 4 -3.26 16.01 19.60
N ASP A 5 -3.71 15.70 18.39
CA ASP A 5 -3.71 14.34 17.84
C ASP A 5 -2.28 13.77 17.74
N ILE A 6 -1.29 14.61 17.37
CA ILE A 6 0.13 14.23 17.32
C ILE A 6 0.70 14.00 18.73
N LEU A 7 0.37 14.85 19.70
CA LEU A 7 0.83 14.71 21.08
C LEU A 7 0.22 13.51 21.80
N GLU A 8 -0.94 13.03 21.39
CA GLU A 8 -1.52 11.78 21.90
C GLU A 8 -0.87 10.55 21.24
N THR A 9 -0.61 10.62 19.93
CA THR A 9 -0.17 9.46 19.13
C THR A 9 1.35 9.26 19.03
N TRP A 10 2.18 10.21 19.48
CA TRP A 10 3.65 10.15 19.30
C TRP A 10 4.30 8.84 19.76
N ARG A 11 3.83 8.24 20.87
CA ARG A 11 4.34 6.94 21.36
C ARG A 11 4.04 5.82 20.39
N LEU A 12 2.84 5.81 19.81
CA LEU A 12 2.41 4.79 18.86
C LEU A 12 3.19 4.90 17.55
N VAL A 13 3.48 6.13 17.09
CA VAL A 13 4.35 6.38 15.93
C VAL A 13 5.77 5.84 16.15
N ILE A 14 6.38 6.11 17.31
CA ILE A 14 7.70 5.57 17.66
C ILE A 14 7.68 4.04 17.71
N VAL A 15 6.65 3.42 18.31
CA VAL A 15 6.53 1.97 18.39
C VAL A 15 6.44 1.34 17.01
N ILE A 16 5.63 1.87 16.09
CA ILE A 16 5.52 1.37 14.72
C ILE A 16 6.83 1.56 13.95
N LEU A 17 7.52 2.68 14.13
CA LEU A 17 8.83 2.93 13.53
C LEU A 17 9.88 1.92 13.97
N VAL A 18 9.97 1.64 15.27
CA VAL A 18 10.89 0.63 15.82
C VAL A 18 10.51 -0.77 15.35
N LEU A 19 9.21 -1.10 15.32
CA LEU A 19 8.73 -2.38 14.82
C LEU A 19 9.07 -2.57 13.33
N SER A 20 8.93 -1.53 12.52
CA SER A 20 9.30 -1.52 11.10
C SER A 20 10.81 -1.76 10.92
N LEU A 21 11.65 -1.13 11.74
CA LEU A 21 13.09 -1.38 11.75
C LEU A 21 13.39 -2.85 12.07
N ILE A 22 12.76 -3.40 13.12
CA ILE A 22 12.93 -4.81 13.50
C ILE A 22 12.44 -5.74 12.38
N ALA A 23 11.29 -5.46 11.78
CA ALA A 23 10.73 -6.24 10.68
C ALA A 23 11.65 -6.22 9.45
N SER A 24 12.26 -5.09 9.12
CA SER A 24 13.23 -4.98 8.02
C SER A 24 14.49 -5.81 8.28
N LEU A 25 15.02 -5.78 9.51
CA LEU A 25 16.16 -6.61 9.91
C LEU A 25 15.80 -8.08 9.86
N LEU A 26 14.63 -8.45 10.37
CA LEU A 26 14.13 -9.82 10.34
C LEU A 26 13.96 -10.29 8.90
N PHE A 27 13.37 -9.49 8.01
CA PHE A 27 13.21 -9.83 6.61
C PHE A 27 14.55 -10.06 5.90
N ILE A 28 15.56 -9.23 6.14
CA ILE A 28 16.92 -9.42 5.61
C ILE A 28 17.53 -10.74 6.12
N THR A 29 17.37 -11.04 7.42
CA THR A 29 17.84 -12.31 7.98
C THR A 29 17.09 -13.52 7.41
N MET A 30 15.79 -13.38 7.18
CA MET A 30 14.92 -14.41 6.63
C MET A 30 15.28 -14.72 5.18
N LEU A 31 15.39 -13.71 4.30
CA LEU A 31 15.79 -13.89 2.90
C LEU A 31 17.11 -14.64 2.76
N ARG A 32 18.04 -14.40 3.71
CA ARG A 32 19.33 -15.06 3.76
C ARG A 32 19.24 -16.54 4.13
N TRP A 33 18.35 -16.89 5.06
CA TRP A 33 18.08 -18.29 5.42
C TRP A 33 17.26 -19.02 4.35
N VAL A 34 16.40 -18.28 3.65
CA VAL A 34 15.49 -18.79 2.63
C VAL A 34 16.19 -19.08 1.30
N ALA A 35 17.31 -18.42 0.97
CA ALA A 35 18.01 -18.61 -0.31
C ALA A 35 18.37 -20.09 -0.61
N LYS A 36 18.79 -20.86 0.39
CA LYS A 36 19.12 -22.29 0.23
C LYS A 36 17.90 -23.19 0.02
N PRO A 37 16.88 -23.18 0.91
CA PRO A 37 15.68 -23.98 0.71
C PRO A 37 14.90 -23.52 -0.51
N MET A 38 14.89 -22.22 -0.86
CA MET A 38 14.21 -21.69 -2.04
C MET A 38 14.69 -22.37 -3.33
N VAL A 39 16.01 -22.53 -3.51
CA VAL A 39 16.56 -23.21 -4.70
C VAL A 39 16.17 -24.69 -4.71
N TRP A 40 16.26 -25.38 -3.58
CA TRP A 40 15.87 -26.79 -3.49
C TRP A 40 14.38 -27.01 -3.73
N ILE A 41 13.52 -26.18 -3.15
CA ILE A 41 12.07 -26.20 -3.34
C ILE A 41 11.72 -25.89 -4.80
N SER A 42 12.41 -24.94 -5.44
CA SER A 42 12.21 -24.65 -6.86
C SER A 42 12.56 -25.85 -7.74
N ILE A 43 13.71 -26.49 -7.51
CA ILE A 43 14.11 -27.69 -8.25
C ILE A 43 13.10 -28.82 -8.03
N LEU A 44 12.72 -29.08 -6.78
CA LEU A 44 11.74 -30.11 -6.44
C LEU A 44 10.38 -29.80 -7.06
N GLY A 45 9.96 -28.53 -7.03
CA GLY A 45 8.70 -28.07 -7.60
C GLY A 45 8.63 -28.26 -9.12
N VAL A 46 9.71 -27.96 -9.85
CA VAL A 46 9.76 -28.19 -11.30
C VAL A 46 9.72 -29.69 -11.62
N ILE A 47 10.47 -30.51 -10.89
CA ILE A 47 10.44 -31.97 -11.07
C ILE A 47 9.04 -32.53 -10.75
N ALA A 48 8.43 -32.09 -9.65
CA ALA A 48 7.09 -32.48 -9.25
C ALA A 48 6.05 -32.08 -10.31
N ALA A 49 6.08 -30.83 -10.80
CA ALA A 49 5.18 -30.33 -11.82
C ALA A 49 5.29 -31.11 -13.13
N LEU A 50 6.52 -31.41 -13.59
CA LEU A 50 6.73 -32.22 -14.80
C LEU A 50 6.28 -33.67 -14.61
N SER A 51 6.61 -34.29 -13.48
CA SER A 51 6.17 -35.65 -13.16
C SER A 51 4.64 -35.75 -13.09
N TYR A 52 3.98 -34.75 -12.50
CA TYR A 52 2.52 -34.64 -12.48
C TYR A 52 1.94 -34.47 -13.88
N GLY A 53 2.56 -33.65 -14.74
CA GLY A 53 2.15 -33.51 -16.12
C GLY A 53 2.26 -34.83 -16.92
N VAL A 54 3.30 -35.64 -16.67
CA VAL A 54 3.46 -36.95 -17.32
C VAL A 54 2.35 -37.89 -16.82
N TYR A 55 2.13 -37.94 -15.51
CA TYR A 55 1.06 -38.73 -14.90
C TYR A 55 -0.33 -38.34 -15.42
N TYR A 56 -0.63 -37.04 -15.49
CA TYR A 56 -1.90 -36.54 -16.00
C TYR A 56 -2.08 -36.85 -17.48
N SER A 57 -1.02 -36.68 -18.28
CA SER A 57 -1.07 -37.01 -19.71
C SER A 57 -1.26 -38.51 -19.94
N TYR A 58 -0.63 -39.35 -19.12
CA TYR A 58 -0.80 -40.81 -19.17
C TYR A 58 -2.21 -41.26 -18.78
N THR A 59 -2.76 -40.73 -17.69
CA THR A 59 -4.13 -41.07 -17.27
C THR A 59 -5.18 -40.62 -18.28
N ARG A 60 -4.97 -39.45 -18.92
CA ARG A 60 -5.84 -39.00 -20.02
C ARG A 60 -5.71 -39.86 -21.27
N TYR A 61 -4.50 -40.24 -21.64
CA TYR A 61 -4.27 -41.18 -22.74
C TYR A 61 -4.98 -42.51 -22.50
N ASP A 62 -4.79 -43.12 -21.33
CA ASP A 62 -5.41 -44.40 -20.96
C ASP A 62 -6.95 -44.32 -20.94
N TYR A 63 -7.51 -43.22 -20.41
CA TYR A 63 -8.96 -43.02 -20.40
C TYR A 63 -9.57 -42.95 -21.80
N ILE A 64 -8.94 -42.20 -22.72
CA ILE A 64 -9.42 -42.02 -24.10
C ILE A 64 -9.21 -43.31 -24.91
N SER A 65 -8.09 -44.01 -24.71
CA SER A 65 -7.81 -45.28 -25.37
C SER A 65 -8.84 -46.36 -25.00
N LYS A 66 -9.34 -46.35 -23.75
CA LYS A 66 -10.41 -47.26 -23.26
C LYS A 66 -11.82 -46.87 -23.71
N HIS A 67 -12.06 -45.61 -24.04
CA HIS A 67 -13.37 -45.10 -24.49
C HIS A 67 -13.22 -44.39 -25.84
N PRO A 68 -13.07 -45.14 -26.94
CA PRO A 68 -12.91 -44.54 -28.26
C PRO A 68 -14.16 -43.73 -28.59
N VAL A 69 -14.01 -42.41 -28.69
CA VAL A 69 -15.12 -41.54 -29.06
C VAL A 69 -15.21 -41.50 -30.58
N GLU A 70 -16.38 -41.86 -31.13
CA GLU A 70 -16.66 -41.73 -32.56
C GLU A 70 -16.42 -40.26 -32.99
N SER A 71 -15.42 -40.08 -33.84
CA SER A 71 -14.92 -38.78 -34.26
C SER A 71 -15.86 -38.13 -35.28
N HIS A 72 -16.92 -37.48 -34.81
CA HIS A 72 -17.64 -36.48 -35.60
C HIS A 72 -17.45 -35.11 -34.94
N VAL A 73 -16.38 -34.42 -35.34
CA VAL A 73 -16.07 -33.08 -34.82
C VAL A 73 -16.52 -32.06 -35.86
N ASN A 74 -17.68 -31.45 -35.63
CA ASN A 74 -18.08 -30.26 -36.37
C ASN A 74 -17.12 -29.12 -35.99
N VAL A 75 -16.21 -28.80 -36.89
CA VAL A 75 -15.22 -27.73 -36.70
C VAL A 75 -15.92 -26.38 -36.86
N SER A 76 -16.40 -25.82 -35.75
CA SER A 76 -16.73 -24.40 -35.68
C SER A 76 -15.44 -23.58 -35.53
N PRO A 77 -15.36 -22.34 -36.05
CA PRO A 77 -14.12 -21.55 -36.05
C PRO A 77 -13.75 -20.94 -34.68
N ASN A 78 -14.27 -21.45 -33.56
CA ASN A 78 -14.01 -20.91 -32.23
C ASN A 78 -12.76 -21.56 -31.59
N LEU A 79 -11.95 -20.76 -30.89
CA LEU A 79 -10.74 -21.25 -30.22
C LEU A 79 -11.04 -22.34 -29.18
N SER A 80 -12.17 -22.25 -28.49
CA SER A 80 -12.61 -23.24 -27.50
C SER A 80 -12.91 -24.61 -28.11
N SER A 81 -13.59 -24.66 -29.27
CA SER A 81 -13.90 -25.93 -29.94
C SER A 81 -12.67 -26.59 -30.55
N LEU A 82 -11.67 -25.79 -30.97
CA LEU A 82 -10.37 -26.30 -31.37
C LEU A 82 -9.68 -27.00 -30.19
N VAL A 83 -9.55 -26.32 -29.03
CA VAL A 83 -8.90 -26.89 -27.83
C VAL A 83 -9.59 -28.18 -27.38
N GLU A 84 -10.92 -28.23 -27.39
CA GLU A 84 -11.67 -29.45 -27.07
C GLU A 84 -11.41 -30.59 -28.04
N SER A 85 -11.28 -30.30 -29.34
CA SER A 85 -10.91 -31.30 -30.36
C SER A 85 -9.52 -31.91 -30.10
N TRP A 86 -8.53 -31.07 -29.78
CA TRP A 86 -7.18 -31.54 -29.42
C TRP A 86 -7.18 -32.41 -28.16
N LEU A 87 -7.94 -32.01 -27.12
CA LEU A 87 -8.04 -32.76 -25.86
C LEU A 87 -8.77 -34.10 -25.99
N LYS A 88 -9.57 -34.30 -27.04
CA LYS A 88 -10.33 -35.54 -27.27
C LYS A 88 -9.56 -36.57 -28.10
N SER A 89 -8.46 -36.15 -28.73
CA SER A 89 -7.64 -37.02 -29.60
C SER A 89 -6.61 -37.81 -28.81
N GLU A 90 -6.67 -39.14 -28.91
CA GLU A 90 -5.70 -40.07 -28.30
C GLU A 90 -4.26 -39.78 -28.76
N LYS A 91 -4.08 -39.54 -30.07
CA LYS A 91 -2.76 -39.32 -30.66
C LYS A 91 -2.07 -38.09 -30.05
N VAL A 92 -2.82 -37.02 -29.81
CA VAL A 92 -2.29 -35.76 -29.24
C VAL A 92 -1.76 -36.00 -27.83
N TRP A 93 -2.48 -36.74 -26.99
CA TRP A 93 -2.03 -37.08 -25.64
C TRP A 93 -0.75 -37.92 -25.63
N LEU A 94 -0.59 -38.86 -26.58
CA LEU A 94 0.67 -39.60 -26.75
C LEU A 94 1.84 -38.68 -27.09
N TRP A 95 1.67 -37.78 -28.06
CA TRP A 95 2.72 -36.81 -28.42
C TRP A 95 3.09 -35.92 -27.24
N ILE A 96 2.10 -35.41 -26.50
CA ILE A 96 2.32 -34.62 -25.29
C ILE A 96 3.12 -35.43 -24.26
N LEU A 97 2.73 -36.67 -23.99
CA LEU A 97 3.42 -37.55 -23.03
C LEU A 97 4.89 -37.77 -23.42
N VAL A 98 5.17 -38.10 -24.68
CA VAL A 98 6.54 -38.33 -25.17
C VAL A 98 7.38 -37.06 -25.05
N ILE A 99 6.85 -35.91 -25.49
CA ILE A 99 7.55 -34.63 -25.38
C ILE A 99 7.84 -34.29 -23.92
N LEU A 100 6.84 -34.41 -23.05
CA LEU A 100 6.99 -34.09 -21.64
C LEU A 100 7.99 -35.01 -20.93
N SER A 101 8.02 -36.29 -21.32
CA SER A 101 9.00 -37.27 -20.85
C SER A 101 10.43 -36.91 -21.29
N ILE A 102 10.64 -36.55 -22.56
CA ILE A 102 11.95 -36.11 -23.07
C ILE A 102 12.41 -34.84 -22.33
N VAL A 103 11.52 -33.85 -22.17
CA VAL A 103 11.82 -32.62 -21.42
C VAL A 103 12.20 -32.92 -19.98
N LEU A 104 11.47 -33.83 -19.31
CA LEU A 104 11.78 -34.27 -17.95
C LEU A 104 13.17 -34.90 -17.87
N VAL A 105 13.52 -35.81 -18.78
CA VAL A 105 14.84 -36.47 -18.81
C VAL A 105 15.97 -35.47 -19.06
N VAL A 106 15.81 -34.58 -20.06
CA VAL A 106 16.80 -33.54 -20.36
C VAL A 106 16.98 -32.60 -19.16
N LEU A 107 15.87 -32.17 -18.54
CA LEU A 107 15.93 -31.31 -17.38
C LEU A 107 16.60 -32.01 -16.19
N LEU A 108 16.30 -33.28 -15.95
CA LEU A 108 16.93 -34.08 -14.90
C LEU A 108 18.45 -34.21 -15.14
N LEU A 109 18.86 -34.49 -16.38
CA LEU A 109 20.27 -34.52 -16.78
C LEU A 109 20.96 -33.17 -16.51
N VAL A 110 20.35 -32.07 -16.93
CA VAL A 110 20.86 -30.71 -16.73
C VAL A 110 20.98 -30.40 -15.23
N VAL A 111 19.96 -30.72 -14.42
CA VAL A 111 19.98 -30.54 -12.96
C VAL A 111 21.07 -31.39 -12.30
N LEU A 112 21.29 -32.64 -12.75
CA LEU A 112 22.36 -33.49 -12.23
C LEU A 112 23.76 -32.93 -12.53
N VAL A 113 23.99 -32.46 -13.75
CA VAL A 113 25.26 -31.83 -14.16
C VAL A 113 25.49 -30.52 -13.37
N LEU A 114 24.43 -29.71 -13.23
CA LEU A 114 24.48 -28.45 -12.50
C LEU A 114 24.53 -28.63 -10.99
N ARG A 115 24.17 -29.79 -10.42
CA ARG A 115 24.16 -30.05 -8.97
C ARG A 115 25.45 -29.63 -8.30
N LYS A 116 26.61 -29.99 -8.88
CA LYS A 116 27.92 -29.59 -8.36
C LYS A 116 28.11 -28.07 -8.40
N ARG A 117 27.68 -27.41 -9.47
CA ARG A 117 27.75 -25.94 -9.61
C ARG A 117 26.79 -25.20 -8.68
N ILE A 118 25.58 -25.73 -8.47
CA ILE A 118 24.58 -25.16 -7.55
C ILE A 118 25.10 -25.18 -6.12
N VAL A 119 25.74 -26.27 -5.67
CA VAL A 119 26.34 -26.32 -4.33
C VAL A 119 27.49 -25.33 -4.18
N ILE A 120 28.34 -25.18 -5.20
CA ILE A 120 29.41 -24.17 -5.20
C ILE A 120 28.81 -22.76 -5.18
N ALA A 121 27.79 -22.48 -5.99
CA ALA A 121 27.11 -21.19 -6.00
C ALA A 121 26.45 -20.89 -4.66
N ILE A 122 25.81 -21.87 -4.02
CA ILE A 122 25.25 -21.74 -2.67
C ILE A 122 26.36 -21.48 -1.64
N ALA A 123 27.52 -22.14 -1.77
CA ALA A 123 28.67 -21.90 -0.91
C ALA A 123 29.23 -20.48 -1.12
N LEU A 124 29.36 -20.02 -2.37
CA LEU A 124 29.76 -18.65 -2.70
C LEU A 124 28.76 -17.61 -2.19
N VAL A 125 27.45 -17.85 -2.31
CA VAL A 125 26.42 -17.00 -1.73
C VAL A 125 26.50 -17.03 -0.22
N LYS A 126 26.77 -18.18 0.41
CA LYS A 126 26.93 -18.29 1.87
C LYS A 126 28.15 -17.51 2.36
N GLU A 127 29.30 -17.66 1.70
CA GLU A 127 30.55 -16.97 2.04
C GLU A 127 30.47 -15.48 1.70
N GLY A 128 29.91 -15.12 0.54
CA GLY A 128 29.64 -13.75 0.16
C GLY A 128 28.68 -13.08 1.14
N SER A 129 27.64 -13.79 1.58
CA SER A 129 26.75 -13.30 2.62
C SER A 129 27.51 -13.12 3.95
N LYS A 130 28.37 -14.08 4.33
CA LYS A 130 29.21 -13.99 5.54
C LYS A 130 30.14 -12.78 5.52
N ALA A 131 30.75 -12.50 4.37
CA ALA A 131 31.55 -11.30 4.14
C ALA A 131 30.68 -10.04 4.23
N VAL A 132 29.52 -10.03 3.58
CA VAL A 132 28.56 -8.93 3.63
C VAL A 132 28.10 -8.64 5.07
N SER A 133 27.87 -9.65 5.92
CA SER A 133 27.56 -9.45 7.35
C SER A 133 28.75 -9.00 8.20
N ALA A 134 29.98 -9.33 7.79
CA ALA A 134 31.17 -8.80 8.46
C ALA A 134 31.35 -7.31 8.17
N ILE A 135 30.78 -6.83 7.06
CA ILE A 135 30.73 -5.41 6.73
C ILE A 135 29.52 -4.80 7.46
N PHE A 136 29.79 -4.00 8.49
CA PHE A 136 28.80 -3.22 9.26
C PHE A 136 27.82 -2.43 8.36
N SER A 137 28.22 -2.15 7.12
CA SER A 137 27.41 -1.47 6.10
C SER A 137 26.10 -2.17 5.73
N THR A 138 25.91 -3.49 5.93
CA THR A 138 24.59 -4.09 5.66
C THR A 138 23.52 -3.73 6.69
N VAL A 139 23.93 -3.42 7.92
CA VAL A 139 23.01 -2.87 8.93
C VAL A 139 22.66 -1.42 8.59
N PHE A 140 23.56 -0.72 7.91
CA PHE A 140 23.36 0.67 7.48
C PHE A 140 22.37 0.79 6.31
N PHE A 141 22.28 -0.23 5.44
CA PHE A 141 21.36 -0.24 4.30
C PHE A 141 19.87 -0.11 4.67
N PRO A 142 19.29 -0.81 5.67
CA PRO A 142 17.91 -0.57 6.11
C PRO A 142 17.75 0.69 6.98
N ILE A 143 18.82 1.15 7.64
CA ILE A 143 18.78 2.35 8.50
C ILE A 143 18.68 3.64 7.67
N ILE A 144 19.39 3.75 6.54
CA ILE A 144 19.33 4.96 5.69
C ILE A 144 17.90 5.24 5.18
N PRO A 145 17.18 4.29 4.54
CA PRO A 145 15.79 4.48 4.13
C PRO A 145 14.87 4.76 5.31
N TRP A 146 15.10 4.14 6.47
CA TRP A 146 14.32 4.39 7.68
C TRP A 146 14.48 5.83 8.18
N LEU A 147 15.71 6.35 8.22
CA LEU A 147 15.99 7.75 8.55
C LEU A 147 15.38 8.70 7.53
N LEU A 148 15.46 8.37 6.23
CA LEU A 148 14.83 9.15 5.18
C LEU A 148 13.31 9.16 5.34
N HIS A 149 12.70 8.05 5.72
CA HIS A 149 11.26 7.95 5.98
C HIS A 149 10.83 8.87 7.12
N ILE A 150 11.60 8.90 8.22
CA ILE A 150 11.37 9.84 9.33
C ILE A 150 11.50 11.29 8.85
N ALA A 151 12.55 11.60 8.07
CA ALA A 151 12.74 12.95 7.55
C ALA A 151 11.55 13.40 6.68
N VAL A 152 11.01 12.51 5.84
CA VAL A 152 9.82 12.78 5.03
C VAL A 152 8.57 13.00 5.89
N ILE A 153 8.37 12.19 6.95
CA ILE A 153 7.24 12.38 7.88
C ILE A 153 7.34 13.73 8.59
N VAL A 154 8.51 14.07 9.13
CA VAL A 154 8.74 15.36 9.81
C VAL A 154 8.53 16.52 8.85
N PHE A 155 9.08 16.44 7.64
CA PHE A 155 8.87 17.44 6.61
C PHE A 155 7.39 17.61 6.28
N SER A 156 6.65 16.51 6.14
CA SER A 156 5.20 16.53 5.88
C SER A 156 4.41 17.18 7.02
N ILE A 157 4.75 16.92 8.29
CA ILE A 157 4.11 17.56 9.45
C ILE A 157 4.40 19.06 9.45
N VAL A 158 5.65 19.46 9.24
CA VAL A 158 6.05 20.88 9.20
C VAL A 158 5.29 21.62 8.10
N VAL A 159 5.27 21.07 6.88
CA VAL A 159 4.50 21.65 5.76
C VAL A 159 3.01 21.68 6.08
N GLY A 160 2.46 20.62 6.68
CA GLY A 160 1.06 20.56 7.11
C GLY A 160 0.70 21.63 8.15
N LEU A 161 1.59 21.91 9.11
CA LEU A 161 1.41 22.99 10.07
C LEU A 161 1.47 24.37 9.42
N TYR A 162 2.41 24.57 8.48
CA TYR A 162 2.45 25.80 7.70
C TYR A 162 1.16 25.98 6.88
N LEU A 163 0.66 24.92 6.24
CA LEU A 163 -0.59 24.92 5.50
C LEU A 163 -1.82 25.18 6.40
N ALA A 164 -1.88 24.59 7.59
CA ALA A 164 -2.97 24.84 8.53
C ALA A 164 -2.94 26.25 9.14
N SER A 165 -1.78 26.90 9.15
CA SER A 165 -1.61 28.25 9.67
C SER A 165 -1.84 29.35 8.62
N ILE A 166 -1.90 29.02 7.32
CA ILE A 166 -2.18 29.99 6.26
C ILE A 166 -3.69 30.13 6.04
N GLY A 167 -4.34 30.93 6.87
CA GLY A 167 -5.69 31.39 6.59
C GLY A 167 -6.04 32.60 7.43
N GLU A 168 -6.98 33.39 6.95
CA GLU A 168 -7.48 34.54 7.69
C GLU A 168 -8.57 34.07 8.65
N PRO A 169 -8.48 34.42 9.95
CA PRO A 169 -9.50 34.04 10.92
C PRO A 169 -10.81 34.78 10.60
N VAL A 170 -11.87 34.04 10.30
CA VAL A 170 -13.21 34.61 10.06
C VAL A 170 -14.00 34.58 11.35
N TYR A 171 -14.41 35.76 11.79
CA TYR A 171 -15.29 35.94 12.93
C TYR A 171 -16.70 36.25 12.43
N ARG A 172 -17.71 35.65 13.06
CA ARG A 172 -19.13 35.87 12.73
C ARG A 172 -19.91 36.35 13.94
N VAL A 173 -20.91 37.19 13.68
CA VAL A 173 -21.78 37.71 14.73
C VAL A 173 -22.73 36.62 15.19
N TYR A 174 -22.78 36.40 16.51
CA TYR A 174 -23.72 35.47 17.15
C TYR A 174 -24.57 36.18 18.20
N GLY A 175 -25.85 35.84 18.25
CA GLY A 175 -26.78 36.24 19.31
C GLY A 175 -27.55 37.53 19.04
N LEU A 176 -27.36 38.17 17.89
CA LEU A 176 -27.94 39.49 17.60
C LEU A 176 -29.48 39.44 17.45
N ASN A 177 -30.02 38.33 16.92
CA ASN A 177 -31.45 38.15 16.69
C ASN A 177 -32.22 37.74 17.97
N ALA A 178 -31.52 37.12 18.93
CA ALA A 178 -32.12 36.69 20.20
C ALA A 178 -32.28 37.84 21.20
N THR A 179 -31.62 38.97 20.96
CA THR A 179 -31.48 40.07 21.94
C THR A 179 -32.18 41.33 21.45
N GLN A 180 -33.16 41.84 22.22
CA GLN A 180 -33.75 43.17 21.98
C GLN A 180 -32.96 44.33 22.62
N SER A 181 -31.93 44.01 23.41
CA SER A 181 -31.12 44.95 24.20
C SER A 181 -29.93 45.53 23.43
N CYS A 182 -29.45 44.86 22.39
CA CYS A 182 -28.28 45.25 21.62
C CYS A 182 -28.68 45.92 20.30
N VAL A 183 -28.18 47.14 20.08
CA VAL A 183 -28.46 47.92 18.87
C VAL A 183 -27.13 48.29 18.22
N CYS A 184 -27.02 47.97 16.93
CA CYS A 184 -25.87 48.29 16.09
C CYS A 184 -26.25 49.37 15.08
N ASP A 185 -25.39 50.36 14.86
CA ASP A 185 -25.64 51.44 13.88
C ASP A 185 -25.61 50.92 12.44
N ASN A 186 -24.79 49.91 12.16
CA ASN A 186 -24.73 49.23 10.88
C ASN A 186 -25.55 47.94 10.98
N ALA A 187 -26.37 47.65 9.97
CA ALA A 187 -27.35 46.57 9.92
C ALA A 187 -26.73 45.15 9.85
N TYR A 188 -25.86 44.81 10.80
CA TYR A 188 -25.35 43.47 11.00
C TYR A 188 -26.50 42.52 11.32
N ARG A 189 -26.46 41.34 10.73
CA ARG A 189 -27.38 40.24 11.00
C ARG A 189 -26.63 39.09 11.68
N ASP A 190 -27.39 38.21 12.32
CA ASP A 190 -26.83 36.99 12.89
C ASP A 190 -26.20 36.14 11.77
N GLY A 191 -24.94 35.76 11.96
CA GLY A 191 -24.13 35.05 10.96
C GLY A 191 -23.32 35.92 10.01
N ASP A 192 -23.41 37.26 10.05
CA ASP A 192 -22.57 38.14 9.23
C ASP A 192 -21.10 38.12 9.68
N ILE A 193 -20.18 38.33 8.74
CA ILE A 193 -18.74 38.44 9.03
C ILE A 193 -18.47 39.77 9.72
N CYS A 194 -17.77 39.74 10.84
CA CYS A 194 -17.46 40.91 11.66
C CYS A 194 -15.99 40.94 12.06
N ASP A 195 -15.49 42.14 12.35
CA ASP A 195 -14.25 42.33 13.11
C ASP A 195 -14.64 42.64 14.56
N PRO A 196 -14.11 41.93 15.57
CA PRO A 196 -14.45 42.15 16.98
C PRO A 196 -14.20 43.60 17.44
N THR A 197 -13.20 44.29 16.88
CA THR A 197 -12.87 45.67 17.25
C THR A 197 -13.90 46.67 16.70
N THR A 198 -14.33 46.46 15.46
CA THR A 198 -15.34 47.30 14.79
C THR A 198 -16.74 47.03 15.35
N PHE A 199 -17.05 45.76 15.63
CA PHE A 199 -18.32 45.36 16.24
C PHE A 199 -18.51 46.01 17.61
N ASN A 200 -17.48 46.00 18.47
CA ASN A 200 -17.58 46.60 19.81
C ASN A 200 -17.67 48.14 19.78
N ALA A 201 -17.18 48.78 18.73
CA ALA A 201 -17.29 50.23 18.56
C ALA A 201 -18.69 50.66 18.07
N HIS A 202 -19.32 49.86 17.20
CA HIS A 202 -20.58 50.20 16.53
C HIS A 202 -21.84 49.55 17.12
N CYS A 203 -21.69 48.54 17.98
CA CYS A 203 -22.79 47.88 18.67
C CYS A 203 -22.74 48.19 20.16
N GLN A 204 -23.80 48.80 20.68
CA GLN A 204 -23.89 49.18 22.09
C GLN A 204 -25.16 48.64 22.74
N ASN A 205 -25.06 48.38 24.04
CA ASN A 205 -26.21 47.97 24.83
C ASN A 205 -27.14 49.17 25.06
N ARG A 206 -28.43 49.04 24.69
CA ARG A 206 -29.45 50.08 24.90
C ARG A 206 -29.70 50.37 26.38
N MET A 207 -29.47 49.40 27.26
CA MET A 207 -29.70 49.53 28.70
C MET A 207 -28.55 50.26 29.43
N ILE A 208 -27.35 50.28 28.86
CA ILE A 208 -26.16 50.89 29.46
C ILE A 208 -25.44 51.73 28.39
N ARG A 209 -25.50 53.06 28.49
CA ARG A 209 -24.78 53.96 27.55
C ARG A 209 -23.28 53.69 27.60
N GLY A 210 -22.70 53.26 26.48
CA GLY A 210 -21.28 52.88 26.38
C GLY A 210 -20.93 51.48 26.90
N GLY A 211 -21.93 50.66 27.25
CA GLY A 211 -21.74 49.27 27.62
C GLY A 211 -21.62 48.36 26.41
N ILE A 212 -20.70 47.40 26.47
CA ILE A 212 -20.55 46.35 25.46
C ILE A 212 -21.77 45.41 25.48
N CYS A 213 -22.07 44.82 24.33
CA CYS A 213 -23.07 43.77 24.23
C CYS A 213 -22.56 42.49 24.91
N THR A 214 -23.25 42.05 25.96
CA THR A 214 -22.92 40.80 26.69
C THR A 214 -23.56 39.58 26.06
N ASP A 215 -24.69 39.79 25.39
CA ASP A 215 -25.54 38.72 24.86
C ASP A 215 -25.27 38.46 23.36
N ALA A 216 -24.54 39.37 22.70
CA ALA A 216 -24.15 39.25 21.30
C ALA A 216 -22.69 39.65 21.12
N ALA A 217 -21.92 38.81 20.45
CA ALA A 217 -20.49 39.01 20.24
C ALA A 217 -20.05 38.47 18.87
N CYS A 218 -18.94 39.02 18.39
CA CYS A 218 -18.23 38.51 17.22
C CYS A 218 -17.41 37.28 17.64
N HIS A 219 -17.91 36.07 17.35
CA HIS A 219 -17.27 34.82 17.77
C HIS A 219 -16.36 34.30 16.65
N PHE A 220 -15.18 33.79 17.03
CA PHE A 220 -14.32 33.07 16.11
C PHE A 220 -15.00 31.77 15.68
N GLN A 221 -15.11 31.53 14.38
CA GLN A 221 -15.76 30.31 13.88
C GLN A 221 -14.81 29.41 13.13
N GLU A 222 -14.13 29.93 12.11
CA GLU A 222 -13.28 29.13 11.25
C GLU A 222 -12.18 29.98 10.61
N ILE A 223 -11.09 29.33 10.22
CA ILE A 223 -10.01 29.95 9.46
C ILE A 223 -10.32 29.70 7.99
N ASP A 224 -10.66 30.76 7.25
CA ASP A 224 -10.94 30.64 5.82
C ASP A 224 -9.60 30.52 5.09
N SER A 225 -9.31 29.30 4.64
CA SER A 225 -8.09 28.98 3.91
C SER A 225 -8.26 29.42 2.45
N PRO A 226 -7.28 30.08 1.82
CA PRO A 226 -7.42 30.57 0.45
C PRO A 226 -7.81 29.43 -0.51
N LYS A 227 -8.76 29.66 -1.42
CA LYS A 227 -9.38 28.63 -2.29
C LYS A 227 -8.40 27.72 -3.05
N GLU A 228 -7.15 28.16 -3.25
CA GLU A 228 -6.07 27.39 -3.85
C GLU A 228 -5.68 26.12 -3.07
N VAL A 229 -5.88 26.07 -1.73
CA VAL A 229 -5.57 24.86 -0.92
C VAL A 229 -6.67 23.79 -0.96
N GLY A 230 -7.89 24.15 -1.37
CA GLY A 230 -9.02 23.22 -1.47
C GLY A 230 -8.86 22.16 -2.58
N TYR A 231 -8.04 22.43 -3.60
CA TYR A 231 -7.79 21.50 -4.71
C TYR A 231 -6.87 20.32 -4.35
N PHE A 232 -6.14 20.38 -3.24
CA PHE A 232 -5.23 19.30 -2.80
C PHE A 232 -5.91 18.26 -1.90
N HIS A 233 -7.18 18.45 -1.56
CA HIS A 233 -7.98 17.55 -0.71
C HIS A 233 -9.08 16.77 -1.49
N ALA A 234 -9.05 16.77 -2.82
CA ALA A 234 -9.93 15.99 -3.69
C ALA A 234 -9.20 14.76 -4.27
#